data_AF-A0A0B6YWY5-F1
#
_entry.id   AF-A0A0B6YWY5-F1
#
_cell.length_a   1.000
_cell.length_b   1.000
_cell.length_c   1.000
_cell.angle_alpha   90.00
_cell.angle_beta   90.00
_cell.angle_gamma   90.00
#
_symmetry.space_group_name_H-M   'P 1'
#
loop_
_entity.id
_entity.type
_entity.pdbx_description
1 polymer ?
#
loop_
_entity_poly.entity_id
_entity_poly.type
_entity_poly.pdbx_seq_one_letter_code
_entity_poly.pdbx_strand_id
1 'polypeptide(L)' 'SLVNQSLSKTTSIEWYRDGESIESSKQVLITRYQLELEQIYIIELLVDKSKLEDSGSYLCRFMNKDL' A
#
# COMPACT_ATOMS: atom_id res chain seq x y z
N SER A 1 -4.31 29.40 2.55
CA SER A 1 -4.45 28.44 1.45
C SER A 1 -3.25 27.53 1.50
N LEU A 2 -3.35 26.47 2.29
CA LEU A 2 -2.24 25.55 2.58
C LEU A 2 -2.44 24.34 1.67
N VAL A 3 -1.46 24.11 0.81
CA VAL A 3 -1.47 23.05 -0.17
C VAL A 3 -1.68 21.73 0.56
N ASN A 4 -2.78 21.04 0.23
CA ASN A 4 -2.94 19.61 0.41
C ASN A 4 -1.68 18.95 -0.15
N GLN A 5 -0.70 18.62 0.69
CA GLN A 5 0.29 17.61 0.33
C GLN A 5 -0.41 16.26 0.43
N SER A 6 -1.36 16.03 -0.48
CA SER A 6 -1.68 14.71 -0.97
C SER A 6 -0.41 14.18 -1.63
N LEU A 7 0.00 12.97 -1.30
CA LEU A 7 0.94 12.17 -2.07
C LEU A 7 0.85 12.53 -3.55
N SER A 8 1.98 12.91 -4.14
CA SER A 8 2.04 13.37 -5.53
C SER A 8 1.26 12.41 -6.42
N LYS A 9 0.56 12.94 -7.43
CA LYS A 9 -0.14 12.14 -8.46
C LYS A 9 0.80 11.13 -9.13
N THR A 10 2.11 11.31 -8.96
CA THR A 10 3.18 10.52 -9.55
C THR A 10 3.73 9.44 -8.59
N THR A 11 3.33 9.42 -7.31
CA THR A 11 3.77 8.39 -6.36
C THR A 11 2.90 7.13 -6.43
N SER A 12 3.53 5.98 -6.66
CA SER A 12 2.86 4.67 -6.71
C SER A 12 3.32 3.76 -5.58
N ILE A 13 2.41 2.92 -5.11
CA ILE A 13 2.66 1.89 -4.10
C ILE A 13 2.25 0.57 -4.69
N GLU A 14 3.15 -0.40 -4.64
CA GLU A 14 2.97 -1.74 -5.18
C GLU A 14 3.29 -2.76 -4.09
N TRP A 15 2.50 -3.83 -4.02
CA TRP A 15 2.73 -4.93 -3.08
C TRP A 15 3.10 -6.18 -3.85
N TYR A 16 4.00 -6.98 -3.27
CA TYR A 16 4.43 -8.26 -3.83
C TYR A 16 4.47 -9.34 -2.75
N ARG A 17 4.13 -10.58 -3.14
CA ARG A 17 4.33 -11.80 -2.33
C ARG A 17 5.25 -12.72 -3.11
N ASP A 18 6.40 -13.05 -2.54
CA ASP A 18 7.41 -13.92 -3.14
C ASP A 18 7.81 -13.52 -4.59
N GLY A 19 7.79 -12.21 -4.86
CA GLY A 19 8.11 -11.62 -6.16
C GLY A 19 6.91 -11.43 -7.10
N GLU A 20 5.73 -11.98 -6.78
CA GLU A 20 4.51 -11.81 -7.57
C GLU A 20 3.70 -10.60 -7.09
N SER A 21 3.17 -9.80 -8.00
CA SER A 21 2.37 -8.60 -7.66
C SER A 21 1.04 -8.99 -7.01
N ILE A 22 0.67 -8.29 -5.95
CA ILE A 22 -0.60 -8.46 -5.25
C ILE A 22 -1.57 -7.37 -5.67
N GLU A 23 -2.76 -7.78 -6.10
CA GLU A 23 -3.88 -6.89 -6.38
C GLU A 23 -4.99 -7.08 -5.35
N SER A 24 -5.80 -6.03 -5.15
CA SER A 24 -6.99 -6.12 -4.31
C SER A 24 -7.96 -7.16 -4.87
N SER A 25 -8.49 -8.00 -3.99
CA SER A 25 -9.43 -9.08 -4.31
C SER A 25 -10.47 -9.21 -3.19
N LYS A 26 -11.32 -10.24 -3.24
CA LYS A 26 -12.26 -10.53 -2.14
C LYS A 26 -11.55 -10.98 -0.86
N GLN A 27 -10.35 -11.55 -0.98
CA GLN A 27 -9.57 -12.06 0.16
C GLN A 27 -8.49 -11.09 0.61
N VAL A 28 -7.99 -10.24 -0.31
CA VAL A 28 -6.92 -9.29 -0.02
C VAL A 28 -7.43 -7.87 -0.23
N LEU A 29 -7.37 -7.05 0.81
CA LEU A 29 -7.71 -5.63 0.73
C LEU A 29 -6.46 -4.79 0.89
N ILE A 30 -6.19 -3.93 -0.09
CA ILE A 30 -5.14 -2.92 0.01
C ILE A 30 -5.80 -1.57 0.27
N THR A 31 -5.44 -0.94 1.39
CA THR A 31 -5.95 0.38 1.78
C THR A 31 -4.81 1.39 1.85
N ARG A 32 -5.19 2.66 1.72
CA ARG A 32 -4.28 3.78 1.90
C ARG A 32 -5.06 4.98 2.42
N TYR A 33 -4.59 5.55 3.51
CA TYR A 33 -5.18 6.75 4.10
C TYR A 33 -4.11 7.63 4.73
N GLN A 34 -4.48 8.87 5.00
CA GLN A 34 -3.63 9.87 5.62
C GLN A 34 -4.22 10.26 6.97
N LEU A 35 -3.39 10.30 8.00
CA LEU A 35 -3.76 10.90 9.27
C LEU A 35 -3.51 12.41 9.16
N GLU A 36 -4.59 13.17 9.01
CA GLU A 36 -4.55 14.61 8.70
C GLU A 36 -3.74 15.43 9.71
N LEU A 37 -3.75 15.04 10.99
CA LEU A 37 -3.08 15.76 12.07
C LEU A 37 -1.56 15.56 12.09
N GLU A 38 -1.06 14.48 11.50
CA GLU A 38 0.34 14.06 11.68
C GLU A 38 1.14 13.98 10.37
N GLN A 39 0.52 14.28 9.22
CA GLN A 39 1.13 14.08 7.89
C GLN A 39 1.67 12.65 7.68
N ILE A 40 1.09 11.68 8.39
CA ILE A 40 1.45 10.27 8.29
C ILE A 40 0.58 9.62 7.24
N TYR A 41 1.23 8.84 6.36
CA TYR A 41 0.55 7.95 5.43
C TYR A 41 0.57 6.54 5.96
N ILE A 42 -0.61 5.93 6.01
CA ILE A 42 -0.78 4.52 6.37
C ILE A 42 -1.19 3.78 5.11
N ILE A 43 -0.49 2.67 4.87
CA ILE A 43 -0.68 1.77 3.73
C ILE A 43 -0.81 0.38 4.33
N GLU A 44 -1.92 -0.28 4.05
CA GLU A 44 -2.22 -1.58 4.66
C GLU A 44 -2.48 -2.62 3.58
N LEU A 45 -2.03 -3.84 3.85
CA LEU A 45 -2.43 -5.04 3.12
C LEU A 45 -3.07 -5.97 4.15
N LEU A 46 -4.37 -6.21 3.98
CA LEU A 46 -5.14 -7.10 4.85
C LEU A 46 -5.49 -8.37 4.08
N VAL A 47 -5.16 -9.52 4.67
CA VAL A 47 -5.56 -10.85 4.16
C VAL A 47 -6.69 -11.38 5.04
N ASP A 48 -7.91 -11.42 4.52
CA ASP A 48 -9.05 -12.01 5.23
C ASP A 48 -8.90 -13.54 5.31
N LYS A 49 -9.10 -14.09 6.51
CA LYS A 49 -9.03 -15.53 6.80
C LYS A 49 -7.80 -16.19 6.16
N SER A 50 -6.62 -15.70 6.52
CA SER A 50 -5.33 -16.20 6.00
C SER A 50 -5.21 -17.72 6.07
N LYS A 51 -4.64 -18.31 5.02
CA LYS A 51 -4.34 -19.73 4.92
C LYS A 51 -2.84 -19.96 4.80
N LEU A 52 -2.42 -21.22 4.83
CA LEU A 52 -1.01 -21.58 4.65
C LEU A 52 -0.43 -21.07 3.32
N GLU A 53 -1.23 -21.08 2.25
CA GLU A 53 -0.89 -20.55 0.92
C GLU A 53 -0.64 -19.03 0.89
N ASP A 54 -1.05 -18.31 1.94
CA ASP A 54 -0.78 -16.88 2.10
C ASP A 54 0.55 -16.62 2.83
N SER A 55 1.26 -17.66 3.25
CA SER A 55 2.59 -17.50 3.84
C SER A 55 3.60 -17.10 2.77
N GLY A 56 4.58 -16.27 3.13
CA GLY A 56 5.63 -15.86 2.21
C GLY A 56 6.29 -14.56 2.62
N SER A 57 7.18 -14.08 1.76
CA SER A 57 7.83 -12.78 1.92
C SER A 57 7.01 -11.70 1.24
N TYR A 58 6.52 -10.74 2.03
CA TYR A 58 5.77 -9.60 1.52
C TYR A 58 6.68 -8.39 1.36
N LEU A 59 6.61 -7.73 0.20
CA LEU A 59 7.35 -6.52 -0.11
C LEU A 59 6.36 -5.41 -0.47
N CYS A 60 6.45 -4.29 0.25
CA CYS A 60 5.83 -3.03 -0.15
C CYS A 60 6.88 -2.17 -0.86
N ARG A 61 6.63 -1.82 -2.11
CA ARG A 61 7.46 -0.92 -2.89
C ARG A 61 6.77 0.44 -3.02
N PHE A 62 7.41 1.45 -2.45
CA PHE A 62 7.05 2.85 -2.63
C PHE A 62 7.91 3.47 -3.72
N MET A 63 7.28 4.03 -4.76
CA MET A 63 7.99 4.72 -5.85
C MET A 63 7.52 6.16 -5.93
N ASN A 64 8.45 7.09 -5.72
CA ASN A 64 8.23 8.49 -6.03
C ASN A 64 8.84 8.78 -7.41
N LYS A 65 8.01 9.10 -8.41
CA LYS A 65 8.49 9.36 -9.78
C LYS A 65 9.06 10.78 -9.97
N ASP A 66 9.09 11.59 -8.91
CA ASP A 66 9.63 12.95 -8.93
C ASP A 66 11.09 13.03 -8.38
N LEU A 67 11.72 11.87 -8.11
CA LEU A 67 13.13 11.72 -7.74
C LEU A 67 13.90 11.02 -8.88
#